data_AF-A0AAD7G4K2-F1
#
_entry.id   AF-A0AAD7G4K2-F1
#
_cell.length_a   1.000
_cell.length_b   1.000
_cell.length_c   1.000
_cell.angle_alpha   90.00
_cell.angle_beta   90.00
_cell.angle_gamma   90.00
#
_symmetry.space_group_name_H-M   'P 1'
#
loop_
_entity.id
_entity.type
_entity.pdbx_description
1 polymer ?
#
loop_
_entity_poly.entity_id
_entity_poly.type
_entity_poly.pdbx_seq_one_letter_code
_entity_poly.pdbx_strand_id
1 'polypeptide(L)'
;MSADSYDPETHKNSGRWHLELHPDVEKSALHSALRFGSFIHPTHASLRSPDHDLAWTSRDHRKHRHLAMDPSGRLRHRQGTLQKLANMRRIEYWNISWWVSILFTVGSIVWVTNGFISFLPFINTAVAEDDTGGGWTAWLGATIFEFGALFGLWEAWNRGHTADFGWGLKKLMHGEPADEAGNSTSQSEKLSSAPRKRWMWFSTDGKYFHELGFLAAFVQYWAATIFWISGFTAIPEIQTAIKPHTVIGGTGFMIASTIMMIETQKKWYLPAPTSLGWHVGFWNLVGGLGFMLCGALGYALDSSTKIAYQSSCSTFWGSWAFLIGSVIQWYESVNPVQ
;
A
#
# COMPACT_ATOMS: atom_id res chain seq x y z
N MET A 1 15.42 33.24 -23.09
CA MET A 1 16.17 32.01 -23.44
C MET A 1 17.06 31.65 -22.27
N SER A 2 16.54 30.85 -21.34
CA SER A 2 17.36 30.24 -20.29
C SER A 2 17.96 28.97 -20.87
N ALA A 3 19.28 28.81 -20.71
CA ALA A 3 19.99 27.60 -21.12
C ALA A 3 19.36 26.39 -20.41
N ASP A 4 18.81 25.46 -21.18
CA ASP A 4 18.43 24.14 -20.69
C ASP A 4 19.70 23.49 -20.16
N SER A 5 19.80 23.39 -18.83
CA SER A 5 20.87 22.66 -18.19
C SER A 5 20.71 21.19 -18.58
N TYR A 6 21.56 20.72 -19.49
CA TYR A 6 21.65 19.32 -19.84
C TYR A 6 21.90 18.48 -18.59
N ASP A 7 20.86 17.81 -18.09
CA ASP A 7 20.97 16.85 -17.00
C ASP A 7 21.16 15.44 -17.60
N PRO A 8 22.38 14.89 -17.58
CA PRO A 8 22.64 13.55 -18.13
C PRO A 8 21.88 12.43 -17.40
N GLU A 9 21.32 12.67 -16.20
CA GLU A 9 20.52 11.66 -15.48
C GLU A 9 19.11 11.48 -16.09
N THR A 10 18.51 12.53 -16.66
CA THR A 10 17.18 12.46 -17.27
C THR A 10 17.18 11.61 -18.54
N HIS A 11 18.22 11.72 -19.37
CA HIS A 11 18.37 10.90 -20.58
C HIS A 11 18.56 9.41 -20.28
N LYS A 12 19.36 9.02 -19.27
CA LYS A 12 19.54 7.60 -18.88
C LYS A 12 18.25 6.96 -18.37
N ASN A 13 17.34 7.76 -17.80
CA ASN A 13 16.11 7.27 -17.19
C ASN A 13 14.93 7.24 -18.16
N SER A 14 15.04 7.92 -19.30
CA SER A 14 14.00 7.97 -20.34
C SER A 14 13.59 6.59 -20.87
N GLY A 15 14.57 5.69 -21.07
CA GLY A 15 14.34 4.30 -21.51
C GLY A 15 13.76 3.38 -20.45
N ARG A 16 13.68 3.83 -19.19
CA ARG A 16 13.07 3.09 -18.07
C ARG A 16 11.62 3.47 -17.84
N TRP A 17 11.09 4.47 -18.54
CA TRP A 17 9.71 4.88 -18.40
C TRP A 17 8.79 3.98 -19.22
N HIS A 18 7.75 3.44 -18.59
CA HIS A 18 6.88 2.42 -19.17
C HIS A 18 5.39 2.81 -19.19
N LEU A 19 5.05 4.03 -18.76
CA LEU A 19 3.69 4.54 -18.80
C LEU A 19 3.43 5.30 -20.09
N GLU A 20 2.24 5.16 -20.64
CA GLU A 20 1.76 5.95 -21.76
C GLU A 20 1.50 7.39 -21.29
N LEU A 21 1.95 8.34 -22.09
CA LEU A 21 1.73 9.77 -21.86
C LEU A 21 0.80 10.32 -22.94
N HIS A 22 0.01 11.32 -22.58
CA HIS A 22 -0.72 12.11 -23.56
C HIS A 22 0.29 12.80 -24.50
N PRO A 23 0.01 12.94 -25.81
CA PRO A 23 0.94 13.54 -26.77
C PRO A 23 1.47 14.93 -26.36
N ASP A 24 0.63 15.71 -25.69
CA ASP A 24 0.97 17.06 -25.23
C ASP A 24 1.67 17.10 -23.85
N VAL A 25 1.99 15.95 -23.26
CA VAL A 25 2.63 15.87 -21.95
C VAL A 25 4.10 15.48 -22.10
N GLU A 26 4.97 16.40 -21.70
CA GLU A 26 6.41 16.18 -21.60
C GLU A 26 6.76 15.63 -20.21
N LYS A 27 7.75 14.72 -20.17
CA LYS A 27 8.30 14.18 -18.92
C LYS A 27 9.70 14.71 -18.68
N SER A 28 9.98 15.09 -17.44
CA SER A 28 11.31 15.51 -16.99
C SER A 28 11.59 15.02 -15.57
N ALA A 29 12.82 15.21 -15.09
CA ALA A 29 13.27 14.89 -13.73
C ALA A 29 12.97 13.44 -13.25
N LEU A 30 13.11 12.45 -14.15
CA LEU A 30 12.91 11.04 -13.83
C LEU A 30 13.91 10.57 -12.76
N HIS A 31 13.43 10.13 -11.60
CA HIS A 31 14.29 9.63 -10.54
C HIS A 31 13.71 8.43 -9.79
N SER A 32 14.59 7.66 -9.16
CA SER A 32 14.27 6.55 -8.25
C SER A 32 15.20 6.59 -7.05
N ALA A 33 14.69 6.22 -5.87
CA ALA A 33 15.48 6.19 -4.65
C ALA A 33 16.67 5.22 -4.75
N LEU A 34 16.46 4.08 -5.41
CA LEU A 34 17.48 3.07 -5.66
C LEU A 34 18.17 3.34 -6.98
N ARG A 35 19.50 3.47 -6.92
CA ARG A 35 20.37 3.69 -8.08
C ARG A 35 20.98 2.37 -8.62
N PHE A 36 20.43 1.22 -8.22
CA PHE A 36 20.91 -0.10 -8.66
C PHE A 36 20.57 -0.38 -10.13
N GLY A 37 21.47 0.08 -11.01
CA GLY A 37 21.38 -0.15 -12.44
C GLY A 37 20.10 0.41 -13.08
N SER A 38 19.87 0.03 -14.33
CA SER A 38 18.65 0.39 -15.08
C SER A 38 17.44 -0.48 -14.74
N PHE A 39 17.54 -1.34 -13.70
CA PHE A 39 16.56 -2.39 -13.42
C PHE A 39 15.26 -1.87 -12.80
N ILE A 40 15.30 -0.84 -11.96
CA ILE A 40 14.09 -0.31 -11.31
C ILE A 40 13.52 0.85 -12.13
N HIS A 41 12.20 0.85 -12.34
CA HIS A 41 11.49 1.94 -12.98
C HIS A 41 11.52 3.22 -12.13
N PRO A 42 11.45 4.42 -12.74
CA PRO A 42 11.40 5.68 -11.99
C PRO A 42 10.22 5.70 -11.02
N THR A 43 10.46 6.13 -9.77
CA THR A 43 9.39 6.30 -8.77
C THR A 43 8.85 7.71 -8.75
N HIS A 44 9.53 8.67 -9.39
CA HIS A 44 9.15 10.06 -9.44
C HIS A 44 9.45 10.67 -10.82
N ALA A 45 8.61 11.60 -11.23
CA ALA A 45 8.76 12.37 -12.46
C ALA A 45 8.07 13.73 -12.33
N SER A 46 8.47 14.69 -13.15
CA SER A 46 7.67 15.90 -13.39
C SER A 46 7.01 15.76 -14.76
N LEU A 47 5.68 15.85 -14.79
CA LEU A 47 4.89 15.80 -16.02
C LEU A 47 4.40 17.21 -16.34
N ARG A 48 4.73 17.71 -17.51
CA ARG A 48 4.44 19.08 -17.94
C ARG A 48 3.48 19.06 -19.13
N SER A 49 2.36 19.75 -18.97
CA SER A 49 1.40 20.09 -20.02
C SER A 49 1.54 21.59 -20.31
N PRO A 50 1.07 22.12 -21.46
CA PRO A 50 1.21 23.54 -21.78
C PRO A 50 0.77 24.51 -20.67
N ASP A 51 -0.25 24.11 -19.88
CA ASP A 51 -0.85 24.94 -18.85
C ASP A 51 -0.53 24.51 -17.40
N HIS A 52 0.04 23.33 -17.16
CA HIS A 52 0.16 22.75 -15.81
C HIS A 52 1.39 21.85 -15.65
N ASP A 53 1.99 21.88 -14.46
CA ASP A 53 3.04 20.97 -14.02
C ASP A 53 2.51 20.04 -12.91
N LEU A 54 2.73 18.73 -13.05
CA LEU A 54 2.38 17.71 -12.07
C LEU A 54 3.62 16.98 -11.55
N ALA A 55 3.77 16.97 -10.23
CA ALA A 55 4.70 16.06 -9.55
C ALA A 55 4.09 14.65 -9.49
N TRP A 56 4.55 13.76 -10.37
CA TRP A 56 4.09 12.39 -10.45
C TRP A 56 4.93 11.47 -9.57
N THR A 57 4.27 10.54 -8.87
CA THR A 57 4.94 9.45 -8.16
C THR A 57 4.33 8.09 -8.52
N SER A 58 5.16 7.03 -8.52
CA SER A 58 4.69 5.67 -8.79
C SER A 58 3.64 5.21 -7.78
N ARG A 59 3.77 5.65 -6.52
CA ARG A 59 2.82 5.35 -5.45
C ARG A 59 1.48 6.04 -5.70
N ASP A 60 1.47 7.35 -5.92
CA ASP A 60 0.22 8.10 -6.13
C ASP A 60 -0.52 7.59 -7.37
N HIS A 61 0.23 7.24 -8.41
CA HIS A 61 -0.27 6.60 -9.61
C HIS A 61 -0.93 5.25 -9.35
N ARG A 62 -0.21 4.32 -8.71
CA ARG A 62 -0.72 2.99 -8.35
C ARG A 62 -1.94 3.07 -7.44
N LYS A 63 -2.00 4.06 -6.56
CA LYS A 63 -3.09 4.27 -5.60
C LYS A 63 -4.27 5.07 -6.14
N HIS A 64 -4.27 5.42 -7.43
CA HIS A 64 -5.31 6.24 -8.08
C HIS A 64 -5.54 7.59 -7.40
N ARG A 65 -4.46 8.21 -6.91
CA ARG A 65 -4.53 9.50 -6.19
C ARG A 65 -4.57 10.71 -7.11
N HIS A 66 -4.34 10.55 -8.41
CA HIS A 66 -4.50 11.62 -9.40
C HIS A 66 -5.94 11.70 -9.99
N LEU A 67 -6.85 10.80 -9.61
CA LEU A 67 -8.24 10.85 -10.07
C LEU A 67 -9.01 11.92 -9.28
N ALA A 68 -9.42 12.98 -9.99
CA ALA A 68 -10.14 14.12 -9.42
C ALA A 68 -11.60 13.81 -9.05
N MET A 69 -12.24 12.89 -9.78
CA MET A 69 -13.66 12.54 -9.64
C MET A 69 -13.85 11.05 -9.33
N ASP A 70 -14.94 10.73 -8.63
CA ASP A 70 -15.40 9.36 -8.44
C ASP A 70 -16.31 8.91 -9.62
N PRO A 71 -16.69 7.62 -9.71
CA PRO A 71 -17.57 7.12 -10.76
C PRO A 71 -18.96 7.76 -10.80
N SER A 72 -19.38 8.43 -9.73
CA SER A 72 -20.65 9.17 -9.66
C SER A 72 -20.51 10.65 -10.05
N GLY A 73 -19.32 11.07 -10.51
CA GLY A 73 -19.02 12.44 -10.92
C GLY A 73 -18.75 13.41 -9.76
N ARG A 74 -18.64 12.91 -8.52
CA ARG A 74 -18.36 13.79 -7.36
C ARG A 74 -16.87 14.05 -7.22
N LEU A 75 -16.52 15.29 -6.87
CA LEU A 75 -15.15 15.67 -6.57
C LEU A 75 -14.61 14.88 -5.35
N ARG A 76 -13.50 14.17 -5.59
CA ARG A 76 -12.76 13.44 -4.55
C ARG A 76 -11.89 14.39 -3.74
N HIS A 77 -11.30 15.39 -4.40
CA HIS A 77 -10.45 16.37 -3.74
C HIS A 77 -11.25 17.31 -2.83
N ARG A 78 -10.71 17.56 -1.63
CA ARG A 78 -11.22 18.56 -0.67
C ARG A 78 -10.07 19.32 -0.04
N GLN A 79 -10.31 20.60 0.25
CA GLN A 79 -9.34 21.48 0.89
C GLN A 79 -9.58 21.59 2.40
N GLY A 80 -8.50 21.67 3.18
CA GLY A 80 -8.57 21.79 4.64
C GLY A 80 -8.62 20.46 5.39
N THR A 81 -8.01 20.44 6.58
CA THR A 81 -7.75 19.22 7.37
C THR A 81 -9.03 18.51 7.81
N LEU A 82 -10.03 19.26 8.30
CA LEU A 82 -11.31 18.69 8.75
C LEU A 82 -12.07 18.02 7.60
N GLN A 83 -12.02 18.62 6.40
CA GLN A 83 -12.70 18.06 5.23
C GLN A 83 -12.01 16.77 4.74
N LYS A 84 -10.68 16.71 4.81
CA LYS A 84 -9.90 15.51 4.50
C LYS A 84 -10.13 14.39 5.52
N LEU A 85 -10.29 14.72 6.80
CA LEU A 85 -10.70 13.75 7.82
C LEU A 85 -12.13 13.26 7.58
N ALA A 86 -13.05 14.14 7.19
CA ALA A 86 -14.41 13.75 6.83
C ALA A 86 -14.46 12.80 5.62
N ASN A 87 -13.46 12.84 4.72
CA ASN A 87 -13.34 11.88 3.62
C ASN A 87 -13.13 10.43 4.08
N MET A 88 -12.64 10.19 5.31
CA MET A 88 -12.53 8.82 5.84
C MET A 88 -13.89 8.15 6.00
N ARG A 89 -15.00 8.91 6.06
CA ARG A 89 -16.36 8.36 6.05
C ARG A 89 -16.85 7.94 4.66
N ARG A 90 -16.11 8.27 3.60
CA ARG A 90 -16.48 7.92 2.22
C ARG A 90 -16.13 6.45 1.96
N ILE A 91 -17.09 5.73 1.41
CA ILE A 91 -16.92 4.36 0.94
C ILE A 91 -16.52 4.42 -0.52
N GLU A 92 -15.25 4.12 -0.82
CA GLU A 92 -14.73 4.06 -2.18
C GLU A 92 -14.63 2.60 -2.65
N TYR A 93 -15.77 1.89 -2.70
CA TYR A 93 -15.82 0.47 -3.09
C TYR A 93 -15.24 0.18 -4.49
N TRP A 94 -15.18 1.20 -5.35
CA TRP A 94 -14.60 1.15 -6.69
C TRP A 94 -13.08 1.32 -6.71
N ASN A 95 -12.49 1.82 -5.62
CA ASN A 95 -11.06 2.06 -5.47
C ASN A 95 -10.43 0.88 -4.72
N ILE A 96 -9.61 0.08 -5.40
CA ILE A 96 -8.92 -1.05 -4.76
C ILE A 96 -8.03 -0.60 -3.59
N SER A 97 -7.41 0.59 -3.65
CA SER A 97 -6.58 1.13 -2.58
C SER A 97 -7.36 1.32 -1.27
N TRP A 98 -8.67 1.57 -1.36
CA TRP A 98 -9.57 1.65 -0.21
C TRP A 98 -9.84 0.27 0.39
N TRP A 99 -10.05 -0.77 -0.43
CA TRP A 99 -10.17 -2.14 0.08
C TRP A 99 -8.90 -2.61 0.79
N VAL A 100 -7.73 -2.33 0.20
CA VAL A 100 -6.43 -2.64 0.82
C VAL A 100 -6.35 -1.99 2.21
N SER A 101 -6.67 -0.70 2.32
CA SER A 101 -6.57 0.01 3.60
C SER A 101 -7.58 -0.49 4.64
N ILE A 102 -8.83 -0.74 4.25
CA ILE A 102 -9.87 -1.26 5.14
C ILE A 102 -9.53 -2.66 5.65
N LEU A 103 -9.06 -3.57 4.79
CA LEU A 103 -8.67 -4.92 5.21
C LEU A 103 -7.53 -4.86 6.24
N PHE A 104 -6.48 -4.10 5.96
CA PHE A 104 -5.38 -3.95 6.93
C PHE A 104 -5.84 -3.26 8.23
N THR A 105 -6.75 -2.29 8.18
CA THR A 105 -7.29 -1.64 9.39
C THR A 105 -8.12 -2.60 10.23
N VAL A 106 -9.08 -3.32 9.62
CA VAL A 106 -9.92 -4.29 10.33
C VAL A 106 -9.07 -5.43 10.90
N GLY A 107 -8.13 -5.96 10.11
CA GLY A 107 -7.20 -6.97 10.60
C GLY A 107 -6.33 -6.46 11.75
N SER A 108 -5.92 -5.19 11.71
CA SER A 108 -5.11 -4.59 12.79
C SER A 108 -5.92 -4.41 14.06
N ILE A 109 -7.22 -4.11 13.95
CA ILE A 109 -8.13 -4.07 15.11
C ILE A 109 -8.20 -5.47 15.76
N VAL A 110 -8.35 -6.53 14.96
CA VAL A 110 -8.34 -7.91 15.47
C VAL A 110 -7.00 -8.24 16.15
N TRP A 111 -5.88 -7.81 15.56
CA TRP A 111 -4.56 -7.98 16.18
C TRP A 111 -4.38 -7.19 17.47
N VAL A 112 -4.94 -5.98 17.58
CA VAL A 112 -4.94 -5.22 18.84
C VAL A 112 -5.77 -5.96 19.90
N THR A 113 -6.93 -6.51 19.54
CA THR A 113 -7.73 -7.37 20.43
C THR A 113 -6.92 -8.59 20.87
N ASN A 114 -6.26 -9.29 19.95
CA ASN A 114 -5.36 -10.40 20.25
C ASN A 114 -4.21 -9.99 21.18
N GLY A 115 -3.62 -8.82 20.96
CA GLY A 115 -2.60 -8.22 21.83
C GLY A 115 -3.12 -8.00 23.25
N PHE A 116 -4.36 -7.56 23.42
CA PHE A 116 -4.96 -7.45 24.76
C PHE A 116 -5.19 -8.82 25.41
N ILE A 117 -5.72 -9.79 24.66
CA ILE A 117 -5.93 -11.17 25.17
C ILE A 117 -4.59 -11.78 25.62
N SER A 118 -3.53 -11.63 24.82
CA SER A 118 -2.22 -12.22 25.12
C SER A 118 -1.42 -11.48 26.19
N PHE A 119 -1.54 -10.15 26.29
CA PHE A 119 -0.67 -9.34 27.16
C PHE A 119 -1.31 -8.94 28.51
N LEU A 120 -2.63 -8.74 28.58
CA LEU A 120 -3.27 -8.29 29.82
C LEU A 120 -3.05 -9.22 31.04
N PRO A 121 -3.11 -10.56 30.91
CA PRO A 121 -2.88 -11.46 32.06
C PRO A 121 -1.50 -11.26 32.73
N PHE A 122 -0.50 -10.80 31.98
CA PHE A 122 0.84 -10.54 32.52
C PHE A 122 0.92 -9.29 33.40
N ILE A 123 0.06 -8.30 33.17
CA ILE A 123 0.10 -7.01 33.87
C ILE A 123 -1.08 -6.82 34.83
N ASN A 124 -2.10 -7.68 34.74
CA ASN A 124 -3.27 -7.65 35.60
C ASN A 124 -3.74 -9.08 35.93
N THR A 125 -3.51 -9.50 37.17
CA THR A 125 -3.88 -10.83 37.68
C THR A 125 -5.38 -11.07 37.79
N ALA A 126 -6.22 -10.03 37.65
CA ALA A 126 -7.67 -10.18 37.60
C ALA A 126 -8.17 -10.68 36.23
N VAL A 127 -7.31 -10.66 35.20
CA VAL A 127 -7.64 -11.14 33.85
C VAL A 127 -7.11 -12.56 33.71
N ALA A 128 -7.99 -13.52 33.43
CA ALA A 128 -7.61 -14.89 33.17
C ALA A 128 -6.93 -15.04 31.79
N GLU A 129 -6.05 -16.04 31.68
CA GLU A 129 -5.50 -16.46 30.39
C GLU A 129 -6.61 -17.04 29.50
N ASP A 130 -6.60 -16.68 28.22
CA ASP A 130 -7.59 -17.13 27.23
C ASP A 130 -6.88 -17.55 25.93
N ASP A 131 -6.25 -18.73 25.98
CA ASP A 131 -5.54 -19.31 24.83
C ASP A 131 -6.48 -19.56 23.65
N THR A 132 -7.76 -19.86 23.92
CA THR A 132 -8.76 -20.11 22.88
C THR A 132 -9.06 -18.83 22.13
N GLY A 133 -9.39 -17.75 22.85
CA GLY A 133 -9.57 -16.43 22.26
C GLY A 133 -8.31 -15.93 21.55
N GLY A 134 -7.13 -16.20 22.13
CA GLY A 134 -5.82 -15.89 21.54
C GLY A 134 -5.64 -16.58 20.18
N GLY A 135 -5.84 -17.90 20.11
CA GLY A 135 -5.71 -18.68 18.88
C GLY A 135 -6.67 -18.24 17.78
N TRP A 136 -7.96 -18.09 18.10
CA TRP A 136 -8.99 -17.71 17.13
C TRP A 136 -8.81 -16.29 16.58
N THR A 137 -8.46 -15.33 17.45
CA THR A 137 -8.20 -13.95 17.01
C THR A 137 -6.92 -13.85 16.18
N ALA A 138 -5.88 -14.63 16.49
CA ALA A 138 -4.67 -14.70 15.69
C ALA A 138 -4.96 -15.22 14.27
N TRP A 139 -5.69 -16.34 14.15
CA TRP A 139 -6.09 -16.88 12.85
C TRP A 139 -6.96 -15.90 12.04
N LEU A 140 -7.97 -15.29 12.69
CA LEU A 140 -8.85 -14.32 12.04
C LEU A 140 -8.06 -13.10 11.54
N GLY A 141 -7.21 -12.53 12.39
CA GLY A 141 -6.37 -11.38 12.05
C GLY A 141 -5.42 -11.70 10.88
N ALA A 142 -4.77 -12.87 10.92
CA ALA A 142 -3.90 -13.32 9.84
C ALA A 142 -4.67 -13.54 8.54
N THR A 143 -5.89 -14.07 8.60
CA THR A 143 -6.75 -14.31 7.42
C THR A 143 -7.11 -12.99 6.74
N ILE A 144 -7.50 -11.99 7.52
CA ILE A 144 -7.84 -10.66 6.98
C ILE A 144 -6.59 -10.00 6.35
N PHE A 145 -5.41 -10.16 6.96
CA PHE A 145 -4.14 -9.65 6.43
C PHE A 145 -3.76 -10.34 5.11
N GLU A 146 -4.00 -11.64 4.97
CA GLU A 146 -3.77 -12.37 3.72
C GLU A 146 -4.62 -11.80 2.58
N PHE A 147 -5.92 -11.58 2.82
CA PHE A 147 -6.79 -10.91 1.86
C PHE A 147 -6.32 -9.48 1.57
N GLY A 148 -5.90 -8.72 2.59
CA GLY A 148 -5.34 -7.38 2.40
C GLY A 148 -4.11 -7.37 1.50
N ALA A 149 -3.23 -8.37 1.65
CA ALA A 149 -2.03 -8.52 0.84
C ALA A 149 -2.35 -8.96 -0.60
N LEU A 150 -3.32 -9.87 -0.78
CA LEU A 150 -3.83 -10.26 -2.10
C LEU A 150 -4.41 -9.05 -2.86
N PHE A 151 -5.21 -8.22 -2.18
CA PHE A 151 -5.71 -6.97 -2.75
C PHE A 151 -4.56 -5.98 -3.05
N GLY A 152 -3.51 -5.94 -2.24
CA GLY A 152 -2.31 -5.16 -2.54
C GLY A 152 -1.62 -5.61 -3.84
N LEU A 153 -1.59 -6.92 -4.10
CA LEU A 153 -1.07 -7.48 -5.35
C LEU A 153 -1.94 -7.10 -6.55
N TRP A 154 -3.27 -7.20 -6.39
CA TRP A 154 -4.23 -6.76 -7.41
C TRP A 154 -4.16 -5.25 -7.67
N GLU A 155 -3.93 -4.42 -6.64
CA GLU A 155 -3.69 -2.98 -6.78
C GLU A 155 -2.46 -2.72 -7.67
N ALA A 156 -1.37 -3.46 -7.44
CA ALA A 156 -0.15 -3.32 -8.22
C ALA A 156 -0.32 -3.75 -9.69
N TRP A 157 -1.03 -4.84 -9.97
CA TRP A 157 -1.33 -5.25 -11.36
C TRP A 157 -2.30 -4.28 -12.05
N ASN A 158 -3.33 -3.82 -11.35
CA ASN A 158 -4.39 -3.01 -11.93
C ASN A 158 -4.12 -1.50 -11.93
N ARG A 159 -2.90 -1.05 -11.64
CA ARG A 159 -2.48 0.35 -11.87
C ARG A 159 -2.76 0.80 -13.31
N GLY A 160 -3.07 2.08 -13.51
CA GLY A 160 -3.23 2.67 -14.84
C GLY A 160 -1.97 2.50 -15.70
N HIS A 161 -2.14 2.27 -17.01
CA HIS A 161 -1.02 2.27 -17.97
C HIS A 161 -0.72 3.67 -18.49
N THR A 162 -1.68 4.59 -18.41
CA THR A 162 -1.54 6.00 -18.69
C THR A 162 -1.13 6.75 -17.44
N ALA A 163 -0.18 7.68 -17.49
CA ALA A 163 -0.10 8.68 -16.42
C ALA A 163 -1.25 9.67 -16.64
N ASP A 164 -2.29 9.56 -15.81
CA ASP A 164 -3.64 10.12 -16.08
C ASP A 164 -3.73 11.66 -16.21
N PHE A 165 -2.62 12.38 -16.05
CA PHE A 165 -2.56 13.84 -16.03
C PHE A 165 -3.15 14.52 -17.28
N GLY A 166 -2.70 14.15 -18.49
CA GLY A 166 -3.15 14.82 -19.72
C GLY A 166 -4.60 14.52 -20.08
N TRP A 167 -5.03 13.26 -19.88
CA TRP A 167 -6.41 12.84 -20.17
C TRP A 167 -7.40 13.37 -19.12
N GLY A 168 -7.01 13.37 -17.85
CA GLY A 168 -7.82 13.89 -16.74
C GLY A 168 -8.05 15.40 -16.84
N LEU A 169 -7.01 16.18 -17.19
CA LEU A 169 -7.12 17.62 -17.40
C LEU A 169 -8.08 17.94 -18.57
N LYS A 170 -7.93 17.24 -19.70
CA LYS A 170 -8.80 17.40 -20.87
C LYS A 170 -10.27 17.14 -20.53
N LYS A 171 -10.56 16.10 -19.73
CA LYS A 171 -11.92 15.77 -19.28
C LYS A 171 -12.52 16.84 -18.36
N LEU A 172 -11.69 17.44 -17.49
CA LEU A 172 -12.10 18.54 -16.61
C LEU A 172 -12.34 19.84 -17.39
N MET A 173 -11.51 20.13 -18.40
CA MET A 173 -11.61 21.35 -19.22
C MET A 173 -12.76 21.32 -20.22
N HIS A 174 -13.06 20.16 -20.81
CA HIS A 174 -14.16 20.05 -21.79
C HIS A 174 -15.53 19.84 -21.15
N GLY A 175 -15.61 19.66 -19.83
CA GLY A 175 -16.87 19.69 -19.10
C GLY A 175 -17.93 18.71 -19.63
N GLU A 176 -17.54 17.57 -20.21
CA GLU A 176 -18.49 16.59 -20.74
C GLU A 176 -19.34 16.04 -19.58
N PRO A 177 -20.65 16.36 -19.52
CA PRO A 177 -21.54 15.75 -18.56
C PRO A 177 -21.67 14.27 -18.90
N ALA A 178 -21.75 13.42 -17.89
CA ALA A 178 -21.81 11.96 -18.06
C ALA A 178 -23.10 11.43 -18.72
N ASP A 179 -24.00 12.31 -19.20
CA ASP A 179 -25.40 11.98 -19.46
C ASP A 179 -25.93 12.35 -20.86
N GLU A 180 -25.09 12.48 -21.89
CA GLU A 180 -25.60 12.56 -23.28
C GLU A 180 -24.80 11.66 -24.25
N ALA A 181 -24.80 10.35 -23.98
CA ALA A 181 -24.43 9.34 -24.97
C ALA A 181 -25.63 8.96 -25.87
N GLY A 182 -26.32 9.98 -26.40
CA GLY A 182 -27.49 9.82 -27.25
C GLY A 182 -27.35 10.60 -28.55
N ASN A 183 -26.81 9.94 -29.58
CA ASN A 183 -26.89 10.33 -31.00
C ASN A 183 -26.30 11.71 -31.39
N SER A 184 -24.99 11.74 -31.68
CA SER A 184 -24.49 12.41 -32.88
C SER A 184 -23.02 12.07 -33.20
N THR A 185 -22.83 11.34 -34.31
CA THR A 185 -21.71 11.45 -35.26
C THR A 185 -20.29 11.03 -34.82
N SER A 186 -20.04 9.72 -34.84
CA SER A 186 -19.07 8.96 -35.68
C SER A 186 -17.72 9.57 -36.19
N GLN A 187 -17.24 10.72 -35.73
CA GLN A 187 -15.88 11.21 -36.06
C GLN A 187 -15.07 11.75 -34.86
N SER A 188 -15.67 11.98 -33.69
CA SER A 188 -14.94 12.45 -32.49
C SER A 188 -14.32 11.33 -31.63
N GLU A 189 -14.75 10.08 -31.82
CA GLU A 189 -14.39 8.95 -30.94
C GLU A 189 -12.94 8.46 -31.05
N LYS A 190 -12.15 8.93 -32.03
CA LYS A 190 -10.77 8.44 -32.23
C LYS A 190 -9.70 9.18 -31.41
N LEU A 191 -10.00 10.25 -30.68
CA LEU A 191 -8.97 11.13 -30.09
C LEU A 191 -9.11 11.53 -28.61
N SER A 192 -9.91 10.84 -27.77
CA SER A 192 -10.13 11.35 -26.39
C SER A 192 -10.24 10.36 -25.22
N SER A 193 -10.34 9.05 -25.42
CA SER A 193 -10.47 8.12 -24.28
C SER A 193 -9.22 7.28 -24.07
N ALA A 194 -8.62 7.36 -22.88
CA ALA A 194 -7.61 6.41 -22.42
C ALA A 194 -8.11 4.96 -22.64
N PRO A 195 -7.22 4.02 -23.04
CA PRO A 195 -7.62 2.65 -23.37
C PRO A 195 -8.37 1.99 -22.20
N ARG A 196 -9.56 1.44 -22.48
CA ARG A 196 -10.37 0.73 -21.48
C ARG A 196 -9.66 -0.54 -21.02
N LYS A 197 -9.13 -0.51 -19.80
CA LYS A 197 -8.41 -1.66 -19.21
C LYS A 197 -9.39 -2.68 -18.65
N ARG A 198 -9.17 -3.95 -19.00
CA ARG A 198 -9.85 -5.09 -18.38
C ARG A 198 -9.14 -5.46 -17.08
N TRP A 199 -9.92 -5.81 -16.05
CA TRP A 199 -9.38 -6.24 -14.77
C TRP A 199 -8.44 -7.45 -14.91
N MET A 200 -7.29 -7.39 -14.25
CA MET A 200 -6.29 -8.45 -14.22
C MET A 200 -6.30 -9.14 -12.87
N TRP A 201 -6.67 -10.42 -12.89
CA TRP A 201 -6.64 -11.29 -11.70
C TRP A 201 -5.26 -11.90 -11.44
N PHE A 202 -4.47 -12.09 -12.51
CA PHE A 202 -3.16 -12.72 -12.47
C PHE A 202 -2.31 -12.26 -13.66
N SER A 203 -1.00 -12.10 -13.45
CA SER A 203 -0.05 -11.82 -14.52
C SER A 203 1.33 -12.39 -14.20
N THR A 204 1.99 -12.95 -15.21
CA THR A 204 3.38 -13.42 -15.17
C THR A 204 4.33 -12.47 -15.91
N ASP A 205 3.85 -11.28 -16.28
CA ASP A 205 4.65 -10.32 -17.02
C ASP A 205 5.80 -9.79 -16.15
N GLY A 206 7.03 -10.01 -16.61
CA GLY A 206 8.25 -9.60 -15.91
C GLY A 206 8.33 -8.10 -15.64
N LYS A 207 7.59 -7.26 -16.40
CA LYS A 207 7.63 -5.80 -16.26
C LYS A 207 7.30 -5.30 -14.85
N TYR A 208 6.44 -6.01 -14.12
CA TYR A 208 6.03 -5.61 -12.78
C TYR A 208 7.16 -5.75 -11.75
N PHE A 209 8.12 -6.66 -11.96
CA PHE A 209 9.26 -6.85 -11.05
C PHE A 209 10.26 -5.70 -11.06
N HIS A 210 10.12 -4.77 -12.00
CA HIS A 210 10.90 -3.54 -12.04
C HIS A 210 10.25 -2.41 -11.22
N GLU A 211 9.07 -2.63 -10.64
CA GLU A 211 8.31 -1.64 -9.87
C GLU A 211 8.38 -1.91 -8.37
N LEU A 212 8.84 -0.92 -7.61
CA LEU A 212 8.94 -1.05 -6.15
C LEU A 212 7.58 -1.32 -5.50
N GLY A 213 6.51 -0.70 -5.99
CA GLY A 213 5.16 -0.94 -5.47
C GLY A 213 4.70 -2.40 -5.64
N PHE A 214 5.01 -3.02 -6.77
CA PHE A 214 4.71 -4.44 -7.00
C PHE A 214 5.62 -5.36 -6.17
N LEU A 215 6.93 -5.09 -6.14
CA LEU A 215 7.87 -5.86 -5.32
C LEU A 215 7.48 -5.84 -3.84
N ALA A 216 7.08 -4.68 -3.31
CA ALA A 216 6.58 -4.56 -1.95
C ALA A 216 5.31 -5.41 -1.74
N ALA A 217 4.32 -5.30 -2.62
CA ALA A 217 3.08 -6.09 -2.53
C ALA A 217 3.32 -7.60 -2.67
N PHE A 218 4.24 -8.00 -3.54
CA PHE A 218 4.60 -9.40 -3.76
C PHE A 218 5.29 -10.01 -2.54
N VAL A 219 6.28 -9.31 -1.96
CA VAL A 219 6.94 -9.74 -0.72
C VAL A 219 5.94 -9.77 0.44
N GLN A 220 5.08 -8.75 0.55
CA GLN A 220 4.04 -8.66 1.57
C GLN A 220 3.07 -9.84 1.48
N TYR A 221 2.65 -10.23 0.27
CA TYR A 221 1.74 -11.36 0.06
C TYR A 221 2.35 -12.67 0.58
N TRP A 222 3.58 -13.00 0.18
CA TRP A 222 4.24 -14.21 0.69
C TRP A 222 4.52 -14.15 2.21
N ALA A 223 4.84 -12.97 2.74
CA ALA A 223 4.99 -12.77 4.18
C ALA A 223 3.67 -13.04 4.92
N ALA A 224 2.56 -12.51 4.40
CA ALA A 224 1.22 -12.73 4.91
C ALA A 224 0.82 -14.20 4.80
N THR A 225 1.17 -14.91 3.73
CA THR A 225 0.85 -16.33 3.58
C THR A 225 1.58 -17.19 4.62
N ILE A 226 2.88 -16.93 4.84
CA ILE A 226 3.65 -17.62 5.89
C ILE A 226 3.07 -17.31 7.28
N PHE A 227 2.72 -16.05 7.51
CA PHE A 227 2.11 -15.61 8.76
C PHE A 227 0.71 -16.21 8.97
N TRP A 228 -0.07 -16.38 7.92
CA TRP A 228 -1.38 -17.01 7.93
C TRP A 228 -1.30 -18.49 8.29
N ILE A 229 -0.32 -19.21 7.74
CA ILE A 229 -0.05 -20.60 8.15
C ILE A 229 0.24 -20.67 9.64
N SER A 230 1.04 -19.74 10.18
CA SER A 230 1.31 -19.65 11.62
C SER A 230 0.04 -19.36 12.43
N GLY A 231 -0.78 -18.39 12.01
CA GLY A 231 -2.06 -18.10 12.65
C GLY A 231 -3.02 -19.30 12.63
N PHE A 232 -3.07 -20.05 11.52
CA PHE A 232 -3.85 -21.28 11.42
C PHE A 232 -3.37 -22.35 12.41
N THR A 233 -2.06 -22.49 12.60
CA THR A 233 -1.51 -23.42 13.61
C THR A 233 -1.75 -22.99 15.05
N ALA A 234 -2.16 -21.74 15.30
CA ALA A 234 -2.49 -21.23 16.64
C ALA A 234 -3.91 -21.61 17.09
N ILE A 235 -4.73 -22.23 16.24
CA ILE A 235 -6.03 -22.78 16.64
C ILE A 235 -5.80 -23.91 17.65
N PRO A 236 -6.46 -23.92 18.83
CA PRO A 236 -6.15 -24.86 19.92
C PRO A 236 -6.14 -26.34 19.51
N GLU A 237 -7.10 -26.75 18.69
CA GLU A 237 -7.22 -28.13 18.20
C GLU A 237 -6.06 -28.54 17.28
N ILE A 238 -5.45 -27.59 16.59
CA ILE A 238 -4.32 -27.81 15.67
C ILE A 238 -3.00 -27.72 16.42
N GLN A 239 -2.88 -26.77 17.34
CA GLN A 239 -1.70 -26.56 18.16
C GLN A 239 -1.38 -27.77 19.06
N THR A 240 -2.42 -28.47 19.52
CA THR A 240 -2.25 -29.72 20.29
C THR A 240 -1.77 -30.89 19.43
N ALA A 241 -2.05 -30.87 18.12
CA ALA A 241 -1.67 -31.92 17.17
C ALA A 241 -0.28 -31.69 16.53
N ILE A 242 0.17 -30.44 16.44
CA ILE A 242 1.42 -30.05 15.77
C ILE A 242 2.30 -29.33 16.79
N LYS A 243 3.50 -29.84 17.08
CA LYS A 243 4.53 -29.05 17.78
C LYS A 243 5.11 -28.04 16.77
N PRO A 244 4.76 -26.74 16.77
CA PRO A 244 5.11 -25.89 15.64
C PRO A 244 6.43 -25.16 15.87
N HIS A 245 7.22 -25.10 14.79
CA HIS A 245 8.36 -24.21 14.64
C HIS A 245 8.25 -23.50 13.29
N THR A 246 7.61 -22.33 13.22
CA THR A 246 7.68 -21.49 12.01
C THR A 246 7.64 -20.00 12.36
N VAL A 247 8.78 -19.32 12.19
CA VAL A 247 8.92 -17.87 12.35
C VAL A 247 9.72 -17.34 11.18
N ILE A 248 9.04 -17.13 10.05
CA ILE A 248 9.63 -16.51 8.86
C ILE A 248 8.73 -15.37 8.32
N GLY A 249 7.49 -15.21 8.81
CA GLY A 249 6.56 -14.18 8.32
C GLY A 249 6.97 -12.73 8.67
N GLY A 250 7.47 -12.49 9.88
CA GLY A 250 7.83 -11.14 10.37
C GLY A 250 8.91 -10.44 9.55
N THR A 251 9.93 -11.17 9.09
CA THR A 251 11.02 -10.61 8.28
C THR A 251 10.52 -10.16 6.90
N GLY A 252 9.58 -10.90 6.31
CA GLY A 252 8.95 -10.51 5.05
C GLY A 252 8.19 -9.18 5.15
N PHE A 253 7.43 -8.99 6.22
CA PHE A 253 6.74 -7.71 6.49
C PHE A 253 7.74 -6.54 6.60
N MET A 254 8.90 -6.75 7.23
CA MET A 254 9.94 -5.72 7.33
C MET A 254 10.55 -5.38 5.96
N ILE A 255 10.83 -6.39 5.14
CA ILE A 255 11.38 -6.19 3.79
C ILE A 255 10.37 -5.42 2.92
N ALA A 256 9.11 -5.86 2.89
CA ALA A 256 8.04 -5.17 2.17
C ALA A 256 7.90 -3.71 2.61
N SER A 257 7.87 -3.48 3.92
CA SER A 257 7.76 -2.14 4.53
C SER A 257 8.93 -1.23 4.16
N THR A 258 10.15 -1.79 4.11
CA THR A 258 11.35 -1.05 3.69
C THR A 258 11.27 -0.66 2.21
N ILE A 259 10.80 -1.56 1.34
CA ILE A 259 10.59 -1.26 -0.09
C ILE A 259 9.51 -0.17 -0.24
N MET A 260 8.42 -0.22 0.54
CA MET A 260 7.37 0.81 0.53
C MET A 260 7.91 2.19 0.93
N MET A 261 8.77 2.27 1.96
CA MET A 261 9.41 3.53 2.33
C MET A 261 10.30 4.04 1.19
N ILE A 262 11.15 3.18 0.65
CA ILE A 262 12.08 3.53 -0.44
C ILE A 262 11.32 4.02 -1.69
N GLU A 263 10.15 3.44 -2.01
CA GLU A 263 9.29 3.91 -3.11
C GLU A 263 8.98 5.41 -3.01
N THR A 264 8.74 5.91 -1.79
CA THR A 264 8.36 7.30 -1.52
C THR A 264 9.53 8.27 -1.31
N GLN A 265 10.75 7.75 -1.20
CA GLN A 265 11.92 8.56 -0.93
C GLN A 265 12.53 9.09 -2.24
N LYS A 266 13.13 10.28 -2.18
CA LYS A 266 13.93 10.81 -3.31
C LYS A 266 15.28 10.11 -3.45
N LYS A 267 15.85 9.69 -2.31
CA LYS A 267 17.12 8.97 -2.20
C LYS A 267 16.96 7.88 -1.15
N TRP A 268 17.52 6.70 -1.38
CA TRP A 268 17.38 5.55 -0.46
C TRP A 268 17.76 5.86 1.00
N TYR A 269 18.74 6.74 1.21
CA TYR A 269 19.25 7.11 2.54
C TYR A 269 18.56 8.35 3.17
N LEU A 270 17.68 9.02 2.44
CA LEU A 270 17.02 10.25 2.91
C LEU A 270 15.54 9.96 3.20
N PRO A 271 15.13 9.82 4.47
CA PRO A 271 13.74 9.58 4.84
C PRO A 271 12.80 10.67 4.31
N ALA A 272 11.54 10.32 4.08
CA ALA A 272 10.51 11.24 3.60
C ALA A 272 9.38 11.43 4.63
N PRO A 273 9.65 12.01 5.81
CA PRO A 273 8.69 12.07 6.92
C PRO A 273 7.46 12.96 6.63
N THR A 274 7.45 13.71 5.53
CA THR A 274 6.27 14.46 5.09
C THR A 274 5.33 13.63 4.20
N SER A 275 5.76 12.46 3.77
CA SER A 275 4.97 11.57 2.91
C SER A 275 4.10 10.64 3.75
N LEU A 276 2.80 10.61 3.45
CA LEU A 276 1.87 9.64 4.04
C LEU A 276 2.34 8.21 3.76
N GLY A 277 2.76 7.94 2.52
CA GLY A 277 3.22 6.61 2.12
C GLY A 277 4.47 6.16 2.86
N TRP A 278 5.36 7.09 3.23
CA TRP A 278 6.52 6.78 4.06
C TRP A 278 6.09 6.36 5.46
N HIS A 279 5.14 7.08 6.07
CA HIS A 279 4.60 6.71 7.38
C HIS A 279 3.88 5.36 7.38
N VAL A 280 3.15 5.02 6.32
CA VAL A 280 2.57 3.68 6.16
C VAL A 280 3.66 2.62 6.21
N GLY A 281 4.74 2.79 5.44
CA GLY A 281 5.88 1.88 5.45
C GLY A 281 6.60 1.83 6.80
N PHE A 282 6.82 2.97 7.44
CA PHE A 282 7.50 3.05 8.74
C PHE A 282 6.73 2.33 9.84
N TRP A 283 5.43 2.61 9.99
CA TRP A 283 4.61 1.96 11.01
C TRP A 283 4.41 0.46 10.74
N ASN A 284 4.33 0.05 9.47
CA ASN A 284 4.34 -1.37 9.12
C ASN A 284 5.69 -2.05 9.41
N LEU A 285 6.82 -1.34 9.27
CA LEU A 285 8.13 -1.85 9.67
C LEU A 285 8.20 -2.07 11.18
N VAL A 286 7.73 -1.09 11.96
CA VAL A 286 7.61 -1.19 13.42
C VAL A 286 6.70 -2.37 13.77
N GLY A 287 5.51 -2.48 13.18
CA GLY A 287 4.62 -3.62 13.37
C GLY A 287 5.28 -4.97 13.05
N GLY A 288 5.93 -5.06 11.89
CA GLY A 288 6.66 -6.26 11.46
C GLY A 288 7.80 -6.65 12.42
N LEU A 289 8.51 -5.67 12.99
CA LEU A 289 9.51 -5.92 14.04
C LEU A 289 8.87 -6.53 15.30
N GLY A 290 7.71 -6.04 15.72
CA GLY A 290 6.99 -6.57 16.88
C GLY A 290 6.58 -8.02 16.67
N PHE A 291 5.97 -8.34 15.52
CA PHE A 291 5.57 -9.70 15.18
C PHE A 291 6.76 -10.65 14.92
N MET A 292 7.86 -10.14 14.38
CA MET A 292 9.11 -10.89 14.28
C MET A 292 9.64 -11.26 15.67
N LEU A 293 9.68 -10.30 16.60
CA LEU A 293 10.13 -10.53 17.97
C LEU A 293 9.21 -11.50 18.71
N CYS A 294 7.88 -11.38 18.57
CA CYS A 294 6.93 -12.33 19.13
C CYS A 294 7.23 -13.74 18.65
N GLY A 295 7.33 -13.94 17.34
CA GLY A 295 7.67 -15.24 16.79
C GLY A 295 9.01 -15.75 17.32
N ALA A 296 10.06 -14.93 17.26
CA ALA A 296 11.40 -15.34 17.67
C ALA A 296 11.48 -15.74 19.15
N LEU A 297 10.79 -15.01 20.03
CA LEU A 297 10.69 -15.32 21.45
C LEU A 297 9.76 -16.52 21.72
N GLY A 298 8.82 -16.78 20.81
CA GLY A 298 7.90 -17.92 20.84
C GLY A 298 8.58 -19.29 20.98
N TYR A 299 9.82 -19.45 20.52
CA TYR A 299 10.59 -20.70 20.67
C TYR A 299 11.06 -21.00 22.10
N ALA A 300 11.07 -19.98 22.97
CA ALA A 300 11.62 -20.09 24.31
C ALA A 300 10.59 -19.71 25.39
N LEU A 301 9.30 -19.84 25.08
CA LEU A 301 8.21 -19.56 26.03
C LEU A 301 8.31 -20.43 27.29
N ASP A 302 8.61 -21.72 27.12
CA ASP A 302 8.77 -22.67 28.23
C ASP A 302 10.03 -22.42 29.07
N SER A 303 10.98 -21.64 28.54
CA SER A 303 12.26 -21.38 29.19
C SER A 303 12.17 -20.29 30.26
N SER A 304 11.24 -19.33 30.14
CA SER A 304 11.08 -18.24 31.11
C SER A 304 9.78 -17.46 30.95
N THR A 305 9.12 -17.17 32.07
CA THR A 305 7.97 -16.24 32.11
C THR A 305 8.32 -14.84 31.60
N LYS A 306 9.58 -14.41 31.70
CA LYS A 306 10.04 -13.13 31.13
C LYS A 306 10.04 -13.15 29.60
N ILE A 307 10.32 -14.29 28.99
CA ILE A 307 10.29 -14.44 27.52
C ILE A 307 8.84 -14.43 27.04
N ALA A 308 7.93 -15.13 27.73
CA ALA A 308 6.50 -15.06 27.46
C ALA A 308 5.96 -13.63 27.56
N TYR A 309 6.32 -12.90 28.62
CA TYR A 309 5.99 -11.47 28.76
C TYR A 309 6.46 -10.64 27.55
N GLN A 310 7.71 -10.79 27.13
CA GLN A 310 8.27 -10.00 26.02
C GLN A 310 7.65 -10.38 24.68
N SER A 311 7.34 -11.67 24.47
CA SER A 311 6.62 -12.15 23.29
C SER A 311 5.24 -11.49 23.18
N SER A 312 4.42 -11.59 24.24
CA SER A 312 3.08 -10.98 24.28
C SER A 312 3.12 -9.45 24.18
N CYS A 313 4.08 -8.82 24.86
CA CYS A 313 4.30 -7.37 24.77
C CYS A 313 4.63 -6.95 23.32
N SER A 314 5.46 -7.73 22.63
CA SER A 314 5.84 -7.45 21.24
C SER A 314 4.69 -7.57 20.24
N THR A 315 3.80 -8.55 20.44
CA THR A 315 2.53 -8.63 19.72
C THR A 315 1.66 -7.41 20.00
N PHE A 316 1.55 -6.99 21.26
CA PHE A 316 0.73 -5.86 21.65
C PHE A 316 1.13 -4.56 20.95
N TRP A 317 2.39 -4.11 21.11
CA TRP A 317 2.81 -2.86 20.47
C TRP A 317 2.94 -2.99 18.94
N GLY A 318 3.31 -4.17 18.43
CA GLY A 318 3.36 -4.44 16.99
C GLY A 318 1.99 -4.29 16.33
N SER A 319 0.93 -4.75 17.00
CA SER A 319 -0.46 -4.62 16.54
C SER A 319 -0.91 -3.16 16.45
N TRP A 320 -0.56 -2.34 17.46
CA TRP A 320 -0.83 -0.90 17.44
C TRP A 320 -0.09 -0.19 16.30
N ALA A 321 1.15 -0.58 16.03
CA ALA A 321 1.92 -0.01 14.93
C ALA A 321 1.26 -0.31 13.57
N PHE A 322 0.82 -1.54 13.31
CA PHE A 322 0.04 -1.87 12.11
C PHE A 322 -1.29 -1.10 12.04
N LEU A 323 -1.97 -0.88 13.18
CA LEU A 323 -3.18 -0.08 13.21
C LEU A 323 -2.92 1.37 12.80
N ILE A 324 -1.85 1.99 13.32
CA ILE A 324 -1.48 3.36 12.94
C ILE A 324 -1.14 3.42 11.44
N GLY A 325 -0.31 2.49 10.94
CA GLY A 325 0.07 2.44 9.54
C GLY A 325 -1.12 2.28 8.60
N SER A 326 -2.05 1.38 8.92
CA SER A 326 -3.25 1.12 8.13
C SER A 326 -4.26 2.27 8.16
N VAL A 327 -4.43 2.96 9.30
CA VAL A 327 -5.28 4.16 9.40
C VAL A 327 -4.72 5.30 8.54
N ILE A 328 -3.40 5.49 8.53
CA ILE A 328 -2.74 6.46 7.63
C ILE A 328 -2.96 6.06 6.17
N GLN A 329 -2.88 4.77 5.86
CA GLN A 329 -3.16 4.26 4.51
C GLN A 329 -4.63 4.46 4.11
N TRP A 330 -5.56 4.34 5.05
CA TRP A 330 -6.97 4.64 4.82
C TRP A 330 -7.16 6.12 4.51
N TYR A 331 -6.59 7.00 5.34
CA TYR A 331 -6.58 8.43 5.08
C TYR A 331 -5.96 8.77 3.72
N GLU A 332 -4.86 8.13 3.34
CA GLU A 332 -4.23 8.30 2.02
C GLU A 332 -5.16 7.87 0.87
N SER A 333 -5.84 6.74 1.01
CA SER A 333 -6.67 6.15 -0.07
C SER A 333 -7.86 7.02 -0.48
N VAL A 334 -8.44 7.76 0.48
CA VAL A 334 -9.62 8.63 0.28
C VAL A 334 -9.26 10.11 0.06
N ASN A 335 -7.97 10.44 0.04
CA ASN A 335 -7.48 11.81 -0.16
C ASN A 335 -6.53 11.88 -1.38
N PRO A 336 -7.05 12.23 -2.57
CA PRO A 336 -6.25 12.38 -3.77
C PRO A 336 -5.24 13.53 -3.66
N VAL A 337 -4.17 13.43 -4.43
CA VAL A 337 -3.20 14.53 -4.64
C VAL A 337 -3.76 15.53 -5.65
N GLN A 338 -3.23 16.76 -5.62
CA GLN A 338 -3.60 17.82 -6.56
C GLN A 338 -2.82 17.69 -7.86
#